data_AF-A0A0Q5ANH4-F1
#
_entry.id   AF-A0A0Q5ANH4-F1
#
_cell.length_a   1.000
_cell.length_b   1.000
_cell.length_c   1.000
_cell.angle_alpha   90.00
_cell.angle_beta   90.00
_cell.angle_gamma   90.00
#
_symmetry.space_group_name_H-M   'P 1'
#
loop_
_entity.id
_entity.type
_entity.pdbx_description
1 polymer ?
#
loop_
_entity_poly.entity_id
_entity_poly.type
_entity_poly.pdbx_seq_one_letter_code
_entity_poly.pdbx_strand_id
1 'polypeptide(L)'
;MYDLDPVLAGSEDRARAALAEITTPDMIGALVATLAQGEHVVSLQFANLMRGYPGWLWTATLSRIDESEDVNVLEVELLPGEGSVLAPDWVPWSVRLADYEAAQESGEGEFDESDDDDESDDDDESDDDDESDDDDESDDDDESDDDDDSEDDDSDDDDEESDDDEDDLDRR
;
A
#
# COMPACT_ATOMS: atom_id res chain seq x y z
N MET A 1 -8.07 -29.11 9.37
CA MET A 1 -7.85 -28.09 10.42
C MET A 1 -6.43 -28.30 10.87
N TYR A 2 -5.58 -27.28 10.73
CA TYR A 2 -4.18 -27.37 11.08
C TYR A 2 -4.01 -27.38 12.60
N ASP A 3 -2.94 -28.02 13.08
CA ASP A 3 -2.56 -27.97 14.49
C ASP A 3 -1.93 -26.61 14.80
N LEU A 4 -2.20 -26.11 16.01
CA LEU A 4 -1.68 -24.84 16.46
C LEU A 4 -0.23 -25.01 16.93
N ASP A 5 0.69 -24.31 16.27
CA ASP A 5 2.08 -24.27 16.71
C ASP A 5 2.21 -23.46 18.01
N PRO A 6 2.65 -24.06 19.13
CA PRO A 6 2.67 -23.41 20.44
C PRO A 6 3.70 -22.28 20.54
N VAL A 7 4.76 -22.31 19.74
CA VAL A 7 5.79 -21.25 19.73
C VAL A 7 5.21 -20.02 19.05
N LEU A 8 4.59 -20.19 17.88
CA LEU A 8 3.95 -19.08 17.16
C LEU A 8 2.76 -18.53 17.95
N ALA A 9 1.95 -19.40 18.55
CA ALA A 9 0.81 -18.98 19.39
C ALA A 9 1.25 -18.18 20.63
N GLY A 10 2.44 -18.45 21.17
CA GLY A 10 3.04 -17.72 22.29
C GLY A 10 3.80 -16.45 21.91
N SER A 11 3.96 -16.16 20.62
CA SER A 11 4.81 -15.06 20.11
C SER A 11 4.09 -13.72 20.02
N GLU A 12 3.30 -13.39 21.05
CA GLU A 12 2.52 -12.14 21.10
C GLU A 12 3.41 -10.89 20.98
N ASP A 13 4.57 -10.88 21.63
CA ASP A 13 5.50 -9.76 21.58
C ASP A 13 6.00 -9.49 20.16
N ARG A 14 6.29 -10.55 19.39
CA ARG A 14 6.73 -10.45 17.98
C ARG A 14 5.62 -9.89 17.10
N ALA A 15 4.39 -10.37 17.28
CA ALA A 15 3.22 -9.87 16.56
C ALA A 15 2.93 -8.39 16.88
N ARG A 16 2.97 -8.01 18.17
CA ARG A 16 2.77 -6.62 18.59
C ARG A 16 3.86 -5.70 18.05
N ALA A 17 5.11 -6.14 18.04
CA ALA A 17 6.21 -5.38 17.47
C ALA A 17 6.00 -5.12 15.97
N ALA A 18 5.60 -6.14 15.21
CA ALA A 18 5.33 -6.01 13.78
C ALA A 18 4.16 -5.06 13.48
N LEU A 19 3.05 -5.18 14.24
CA LEU A 19 1.92 -4.26 14.12
C LEU A 19 2.32 -2.81 14.46
N ALA A 20 3.21 -2.64 15.44
CA ALA A 20 3.71 -1.32 15.85
C ALA A 20 4.59 -0.63 14.78
N GLU A 21 4.95 -1.32 13.70
CA GLU A 21 5.62 -0.70 12.54
C GLU A 21 4.65 0.12 11.68
N ILE A 22 3.35 -0.20 11.69
CA ILE A 22 2.33 0.44 10.84
C ILE A 22 1.28 1.22 11.64
N THR A 23 1.21 1.03 12.96
CA THR A 23 0.29 1.74 13.84
C THR A 23 0.93 2.05 15.18
N THR A 24 0.30 2.90 15.99
CA THR A 24 0.79 3.19 17.33
C THR A 24 0.39 2.07 18.30
N PRO A 25 1.24 1.71 19.29
CA PRO A 25 0.93 0.61 20.22
C PRO A 25 -0.39 0.79 20.99
N ASP A 26 -0.81 2.03 21.24
CA ASP A 26 -2.09 2.37 21.87
C ASP A 26 -3.33 2.02 21.02
N MET A 27 -3.15 1.76 19.71
CA MET A 27 -4.21 1.29 18.82
C MET A 27 -4.35 -0.25 18.81
N ILE A 28 -3.40 -0.97 19.41
CA ILE A 28 -3.36 -2.45 19.46
C ILE A 28 -3.86 -2.92 20.82
N GLY A 29 -5.10 -3.41 20.86
CA GLY A 29 -5.77 -3.87 22.08
C GLY A 29 -5.33 -5.26 22.56
N ALA A 30 -6.24 -5.92 23.29
CA ALA A 30 -6.01 -7.27 23.81
C ALA A 30 -6.00 -8.31 22.67
N LEU A 31 -5.28 -9.42 22.87
CA LEU A 31 -5.39 -10.60 22.01
C LEU A 31 -6.81 -11.17 22.10
N VAL A 32 -7.44 -11.37 20.94
CA VAL A 32 -8.83 -11.83 20.79
C VAL A 32 -8.88 -13.27 20.28
N ALA A 33 -8.02 -13.61 19.31
CA ALA A 33 -8.00 -14.95 18.72
C ALA A 33 -6.60 -15.37 18.27
N THR A 34 -6.41 -16.68 18.21
CA THR A 34 -5.21 -17.35 17.72
C THR A 34 -5.66 -18.43 16.76
N LEU A 35 -5.27 -18.31 15.49
CA LEU A 35 -5.81 -19.13 14.40
C LEU A 35 -4.68 -19.88 13.69
N ALA A 36 -4.78 -21.21 13.59
CA ALA A 36 -3.88 -22.00 12.77
C ALA A 36 -4.28 -21.89 11.29
N GLN A 37 -3.41 -21.30 10.46
CA GLN A 37 -3.66 -21.05 9.04
C GLN A 37 -2.95 -22.06 8.12
N GLY A 38 -1.95 -22.76 8.64
CA GLY A 38 -1.14 -23.71 7.88
C GLY A 38 -0.19 -24.48 8.79
N GLU A 39 0.60 -25.35 8.19
CA GLU A 39 1.74 -25.98 8.87
C GLU A 39 2.76 -24.89 9.24
N HIS A 40 3.02 -24.74 10.54
CA HIS A 40 3.86 -23.66 11.07
C HIS A 40 3.45 -22.24 10.62
N VAL A 41 2.14 -21.99 10.49
CA VAL A 41 1.60 -20.65 10.23
C VAL A 41 0.43 -20.36 11.18
N VAL A 42 0.55 -19.30 11.96
CA VAL A 42 -0.46 -18.87 12.95
C VAL A 42 -0.74 -17.39 12.84
N SER A 43 -2.01 -17.02 12.79
CA SER A 43 -2.46 -15.63 12.90
C SER A 43 -2.85 -15.29 14.33
N LEU A 44 -2.27 -14.22 14.87
CA LEU A 44 -2.67 -13.61 16.15
C LEU A 44 -3.54 -12.38 15.85
N GLN A 45 -4.76 -12.38 16.38
CA GLN A 45 -5.71 -11.30 16.19
C GLN A 45 -5.91 -10.49 17.47
N PHE A 46 -5.83 -9.17 17.37
CA PHE A 46 -5.97 -8.23 18.46
C PHE A 46 -7.15 -7.30 18.22
N ALA A 47 -7.78 -6.88 19.31
CA ALA A 47 -8.80 -5.85 19.26
C ALA A 47 -8.20 -4.55 18.71
N ASN A 48 -8.90 -3.89 17.80
CA ASN A 48 -8.52 -2.55 17.35
C ASN A 48 -9.14 -1.48 18.24
N LEU A 49 -8.35 -0.48 18.61
CA LEU A 49 -8.78 0.66 19.44
C LEU A 49 -8.97 1.97 18.65
N MET A 50 -8.76 1.95 17.32
CA MET A 50 -9.00 3.12 16.47
C MET A 50 -10.49 3.43 16.37
N ARG A 51 -10.87 4.66 16.73
CA ARG A 51 -12.27 5.15 16.69
C ARG A 51 -12.95 5.02 15.32
N GLY A 52 -12.19 5.07 14.22
CA GLY A 52 -12.70 5.03 12.85
C GLY A 52 -12.97 3.61 12.32
N TYR A 53 -12.53 2.59 13.05
CA TYR A 53 -12.59 1.20 12.61
C TYR A 53 -13.17 0.29 13.72
N PRO A 54 -14.38 0.62 14.23
CA PRO A 54 -15.02 -0.17 15.28
C PRO A 54 -15.28 -1.59 14.78
N GLY A 55 -14.97 -2.61 15.60
CA GLY A 55 -15.17 -4.02 15.27
C GLY A 55 -14.09 -4.65 14.39
N TRP A 56 -13.15 -3.85 13.86
CA TRP A 56 -12.02 -4.38 13.09
C TRP A 56 -10.98 -5.00 14.03
N LEU A 57 -10.16 -5.89 13.48
CA LEU A 57 -9.15 -6.65 14.19
C LEU A 57 -7.79 -6.45 13.53
N TRP A 58 -6.79 -6.12 14.32
CA TRP A 58 -5.40 -6.20 13.90
C TRP A 58 -5.01 -7.66 13.83
N THR A 59 -4.46 -8.11 12.70
CA THR A 59 -4.00 -9.48 12.52
C THR A 59 -2.51 -9.46 12.16
N ALA A 60 -1.71 -10.25 12.87
CA ALA A 60 -0.34 -10.53 12.49
C ALA A 60 -0.21 -12.02 12.22
N THR A 61 0.19 -12.38 11.01
CA THR A 61 0.42 -13.78 10.63
C THR A 61 1.90 -14.08 10.76
N LEU A 62 2.21 -15.07 11.60
CA LEU A 62 3.55 -15.50 11.92
C LEU A 62 3.82 -16.87 11.32
N SER A 63 5.09 -17.14 10.99
CA SER A 63 5.52 -18.43 10.51
C SER A 63 6.91 -18.80 11.01
N ARG A 64 7.24 -20.09 10.92
CA ARG A 64 8.61 -20.61 11.05
C ARG A 64 8.82 -21.74 10.05
N ILE A 65 10.07 -21.96 9.65
CA ILE A 65 10.40 -22.98 8.64
C ILE A 65 10.27 -24.38 9.25
N ASP A 66 10.74 -24.55 10.49
CA ASP A 66 10.61 -25.79 11.27
C ASP A 66 10.65 -25.51 12.78
N GLU A 67 10.70 -26.56 13.59
CA GLU A 67 10.62 -26.46 15.05
C GLU A 67 11.79 -25.73 15.72
N SER A 68 12.92 -25.62 15.04
CA SER A 68 14.17 -25.05 15.56
C SER A 68 14.47 -23.63 15.09
N GLU A 69 13.76 -23.16 14.06
CA GLU A 69 13.99 -21.86 13.44
C GLU A 69 13.22 -20.72 14.12
N ASP A 70 13.71 -19.50 13.92
CA ASP A 70 13.14 -18.28 14.48
C ASP A 70 11.76 -17.94 13.90
N VAL A 71 10.99 -17.16 14.67
CA VAL A 71 9.65 -16.69 14.29
C VAL A 71 9.73 -15.50 13.35
N ASN A 72 9.16 -15.66 12.15
CA ASN A 72 9.04 -14.66 11.11
C ASN A 72 7.63 -14.09 11.05
N VAL A 73 7.50 -12.87 10.51
CA VAL A 73 6.23 -12.21 10.23
C VAL A 73 6.00 -12.32 8.73
N LEU A 74 4.85 -12.88 8.34
CA LEU A 74 4.47 -12.96 6.92
C LEU A 74 3.74 -11.69 6.48
N GLU A 75 2.77 -11.26 7.28
CA GLU A 75 1.94 -10.09 6.98
C GLU A 75 1.33 -9.52 8.26
N VAL A 76 0.95 -8.25 8.16
CA VAL A 76 0.15 -7.53 9.14
C VAL A 76 -0.97 -6.82 8.42
N GLU A 77 -2.17 -6.92 8.96
CA GLU A 77 -3.38 -6.41 8.29
C GLU A 77 -4.43 -5.97 9.31
N LEU A 78 -5.33 -5.11 8.86
CA LEU A 78 -6.51 -4.70 9.61
C LEU A 78 -7.74 -5.26 8.88
N LEU A 79 -8.38 -6.27 9.47
CA LEU A 79 -9.52 -6.96 8.86
C LEU A 79 -10.82 -6.66 9.61
N PRO A 80 -11.97 -6.59 8.92
CA PRO A 80 -13.24 -6.41 9.57
C PRO A 80 -13.61 -7.68 10.37
N GLY A 81 -13.87 -7.51 11.67
CA GLY A 81 -14.44 -8.52 12.55
C GLY A 81 -15.93 -8.30 12.81
N GLU A 82 -16.47 -9.00 13.81
CA GLU A 82 -17.86 -8.86 14.22
C GLU A 82 -18.20 -7.41 14.61
N GLY A 83 -19.30 -6.87 14.06
CA GLY A 83 -19.72 -5.50 14.32
C GLY A 83 -19.00 -4.42 13.51
N SER A 84 -18.12 -4.81 12.57
CA SER A 84 -17.46 -3.87 11.66
C SER A 84 -18.45 -3.20 10.71
N VAL A 85 -18.26 -1.89 10.50
CA VAL A 85 -18.93 -1.17 9.42
C VAL A 85 -18.18 -1.48 8.12
N LEU A 86 -18.87 -2.14 7.20
CA LEU A 86 -18.34 -2.47 5.87
C LEU A 86 -18.69 -1.39 4.86
N ALA A 87 -17.86 -1.30 3.82
CA ALA A 87 -18.15 -0.45 2.68
C ALA A 87 -19.44 -0.92 1.96
N PRO A 88 -20.20 0.00 1.35
CA PRO A 88 -21.29 -0.38 0.46
C PRO A 88 -20.77 -1.11 -0.78
N ASP A 89 -21.68 -1.75 -1.53
CA ASP A 89 -21.34 -2.37 -2.80
C ASP A 89 -20.66 -1.38 -3.75
N TRP A 90 -19.65 -1.87 -4.47
CA TRP A 90 -18.96 -1.07 -5.45
C TRP A 90 -19.88 -0.75 -6.64
N VAL A 91 -19.86 0.52 -7.06
CA VAL A 91 -20.63 1.01 -8.21
C VAL A 91 -19.65 1.43 -9.29
N PRO A 92 -19.82 0.98 -10.55
CA PRO A 92 -18.96 1.39 -11.67
C PRO A 92 -18.83 2.90 -11.79
N TRP A 93 -17.63 3.34 -12.18
CA TRP A 93 -17.36 4.77 -12.31
C TRP A 93 -18.30 5.46 -13.32
N SER A 94 -18.60 4.81 -14.45
CA SER A 94 -19.54 5.35 -15.44
C SER A 94 -20.94 5.59 -14.89
N VAL A 95 -21.40 4.74 -13.96
CA VAL A 95 -22.72 4.90 -13.32
C VAL A 95 -22.69 6.08 -12.33
N ARG A 96 -21.64 6.19 -11.50
CA ARG A 96 -21.47 7.33 -10.59
C ARG A 96 -21.38 8.66 -11.34
N LEU A 97 -20.70 8.67 -12.48
CA LEU A 97 -20.56 9.87 -13.30
C LEU A 97 -21.89 10.28 -13.94
N ALA A 98 -22.66 9.33 -14.47
CA ALA A 98 -23.98 9.61 -15.04
C ALA A 98 -24.96 10.16 -13.99
N ASP A 99 -24.98 9.59 -12.78
CA ASP A 99 -25.80 10.11 -11.68
C ASP A 99 -25.38 11.53 -11.28
N TYR A 100 -24.07 11.81 -11.28
CA TYR A 100 -23.53 13.15 -11.01
C TYR A 100 -23.94 14.16 -12.09
N GLU A 101 -23.81 13.81 -13.37
CA GLU A 101 -24.24 14.66 -14.49
C GLU A 101 -25.75 14.93 -14.43
N ALA A 102 -26.56 13.91 -14.14
CA ALA A 102 -28.00 14.06 -13.97
C ALA A 102 -28.37 15.00 -12.80
N ALA A 103 -27.64 14.93 -11.68
CA ALA A 103 -27.85 15.82 -10.53
C ALA A 103 -27.46 17.29 -10.82
N GLN A 104 -26.46 17.51 -11.66
CA GLN A 104 -26.08 18.83 -12.17
C GLN A 104 -27.18 19.41 -13.07
N GLU A 105 -27.72 18.59 -13.98
CA GLU A 105 -28.79 19.02 -14.90
C GLU A 105 -30.13 19.27 -14.21
N SER A 106 -30.44 18.56 -13.11
CA SER A 106 -31.66 18.75 -12.33
C SER A 106 -31.64 19.99 -11.44
N GLY A 107 -30.49 20.67 -11.29
CA GLY A 107 -30.29 21.76 -10.34
C GLY A 107 -30.19 21.30 -8.88
N GLU A 108 -30.17 19.99 -8.63
CA GLU A 108 -29.98 19.41 -7.29
C GLU A 108 -28.51 19.45 -6.84
N GLY A 109 -27.59 19.77 -7.76
CA GLY A 109 -26.17 20.00 -7.53
C GLY A 109 -25.74 21.46 -7.39
N GLU A 110 -26.67 22.42 -7.34
CA GLU A 110 -26.35 23.84 -7.06
C GLU A 110 -25.83 23.93 -5.62
N PHE A 111 -24.51 23.97 -5.46
CA PHE A 111 -23.90 24.52 -4.26
C PHE A 111 -24.37 25.97 -4.19
N ASP A 112 -25.21 26.27 -3.20
CA ASP A 112 -25.66 27.62 -2.89
C ASP A 112 -24.42 28.51 -2.68
N GLU A 113 -24.04 29.29 -3.69
CA GLU A 113 -22.97 30.30 -3.62
C GLU A 113 -23.49 31.62 -3.02
N SER A 114 -24.61 31.59 -2.28
CA SER A 114 -25.15 32.75 -1.61
C SER A 114 -24.81 32.76 -0.12
N ASP A 115 -23.56 33.08 0.18
CA ASP A 115 -23.19 33.69 1.46
C ASP A 115 -22.26 34.90 1.18
N ASP A 116 -22.89 36.08 1.17
CA ASP A 116 -22.43 37.45 1.50
C ASP A 116 -21.00 37.94 1.15
N ASP A 117 -20.94 39.09 0.43
CA ASP A 117 -19.99 40.25 0.52
C ASP A 117 -19.72 40.82 -0.89
N ASP A 118 -19.73 42.12 -1.22
CA ASP A 118 -20.06 43.37 -0.56
C ASP A 118 -20.13 44.41 -1.71
N GLU A 119 -21.09 45.33 -1.67
CA GLU A 119 -21.25 46.38 -2.68
C GLU A 119 -20.23 47.50 -2.42
N SER A 120 -19.06 47.46 -3.07
CA SER A 120 -18.12 48.59 -3.07
C SER A 120 -18.14 49.30 -4.44
N ASP A 121 -18.98 50.34 -4.49
CA ASP A 121 -18.88 51.48 -5.38
C ASP A 121 -17.74 52.38 -4.87
N ASP A 122 -16.82 52.82 -5.75
CA ASP A 122 -16.14 54.13 -5.78
C ASP A 122 -14.78 54.09 -6.53
N ASP A 123 -14.80 54.70 -7.73
CA ASP A 123 -13.86 55.70 -8.24
C ASP A 123 -12.42 55.34 -8.73
N ASP A 124 -12.33 55.09 -10.04
CA ASP A 124 -11.69 55.91 -11.08
C ASP A 124 -10.32 56.62 -10.82
N GLU A 125 -9.32 56.16 -11.59
CA GLU A 125 -8.24 56.91 -12.30
C GLU A 125 -7.03 57.46 -11.51
N SER A 126 -5.83 56.97 -11.83
CA SER A 126 -4.86 57.74 -12.65
C SER A 126 -3.56 56.96 -12.92
N ASP A 127 -3.11 57.13 -14.15
CA ASP A 127 -1.86 56.75 -14.82
C ASP A 127 -0.59 57.32 -14.14
N ASP A 128 0.56 56.70 -14.48
CA ASP A 128 1.91 57.28 -14.75
C ASP A 128 3.09 56.45 -14.17
N ASP A 129 3.83 55.84 -15.10
CA ASP A 129 5.29 55.83 -15.29
C ASP A 129 6.26 55.65 -14.10
N ASP A 130 7.14 54.65 -14.19
CA ASP A 130 8.58 54.94 -14.43
C ASP A 130 9.34 53.66 -14.82
N GLU A 131 10.04 53.72 -15.95
CA GLU A 131 10.96 52.69 -16.45
C GLU A 131 12.39 53.05 -16.02
N SER A 132 13.20 52.07 -15.65
CA SER A 132 14.67 52.20 -15.72
C SER A 132 15.36 50.83 -15.81
N ASP A 133 16.02 50.63 -16.94
CA ASP A 133 17.12 49.70 -17.24
C ASP A 133 18.24 49.74 -16.20
N ASP A 134 18.96 48.62 -16.03
CA ASP A 134 20.35 48.43 -16.50
C ASP A 134 21.01 47.18 -15.86
N ASP A 135 21.34 46.21 -16.72
CA ASP A 135 22.60 45.48 -16.88
C ASP A 135 23.33 44.83 -15.68
N ASP A 136 23.55 43.51 -15.78
CA ASP A 136 24.92 42.99 -15.84
C ASP A 136 24.96 41.64 -16.60
N GLU A 137 25.89 41.53 -17.54
CA GLU A 137 26.06 40.44 -18.48
C GLU A 137 27.21 39.49 -18.09
N SER A 138 27.28 38.36 -18.82
CA SER A 138 28.44 37.45 -19.01
C SER A 138 28.74 36.43 -17.90
N ASP A 139 29.20 35.21 -18.16
CA ASP A 139 29.37 34.39 -19.38
C ASP A 139 29.79 32.96 -18.92
N ASP A 140 29.75 32.03 -19.88
CA ASP A 140 30.57 30.82 -20.04
C ASP A 140 30.28 29.51 -19.27
N ASP A 141 29.86 28.53 -20.08
CA ASP A 141 30.44 27.19 -20.30
C ASP A 141 30.40 26.13 -19.18
N ASP A 142 29.76 24.99 -19.46
CA ASP A 142 30.49 23.84 -20.03
C ASP A 142 29.50 22.74 -20.48
N GLU A 143 29.72 22.25 -21.69
CA GLU A 143 28.98 21.14 -22.28
C GLU A 143 29.73 19.83 -21.97
N SER A 144 29.00 18.77 -21.67
CA SER A 144 29.53 17.41 -21.82
C SER A 144 28.39 16.48 -22.23
N ASP A 145 28.28 16.30 -23.55
CA ASP A 145 27.89 15.03 -24.16
C ASP A 145 28.81 13.92 -23.65
N ASP A 146 28.22 12.82 -23.18
CA ASP A 146 28.83 11.49 -23.31
C ASP A 146 27.70 10.54 -23.71
N ASP A 147 27.61 10.32 -25.02
CA ASP A 147 27.11 9.08 -25.64
C ASP A 147 27.94 7.90 -25.12
N ASP A 148 27.29 6.81 -24.71
CA ASP A 148 27.91 5.48 -24.85
C ASP A 148 26.82 4.45 -25.17
N ASP A 149 26.63 4.24 -26.46
CA ASP A 149 25.97 3.12 -27.10
C ASP A 149 26.87 1.87 -27.08
N SER A 150 26.33 0.72 -26.67
CA SER A 150 26.72 -0.60 -27.22
C SER A 150 25.59 -1.59 -26.90
N GLU A 151 24.74 -1.96 -27.86
CA GLU A 151 24.92 -3.01 -28.88
C GLU A 151 24.95 -4.43 -28.29
N ASP A 152 23.82 -5.13 -28.49
CA ASP A 152 23.63 -6.54 -28.84
C ASP A 152 24.72 -7.57 -28.46
N ASP A 153 24.31 -8.59 -27.69
CA ASP A 153 24.95 -9.92 -27.71
C ASP A 153 23.86 -11.00 -27.80
N ASP A 154 23.49 -11.32 -29.05
CA ASP A 154 22.92 -12.60 -29.42
C ASP A 154 24.06 -13.64 -29.43
N SER A 155 23.92 -14.72 -28.66
CA SER A 155 24.59 -15.99 -28.96
C SER A 155 23.70 -17.16 -28.55
N ASP A 156 23.11 -17.75 -29.58
CA ASP A 156 22.49 -19.07 -29.66
C ASP A 156 23.53 -20.19 -29.48
N ASP A 157 23.04 -21.34 -28.98
CA ASP A 157 23.46 -22.73 -29.27
C ASP A 157 24.80 -23.26 -28.70
N ASP A 158 24.73 -24.29 -27.82
CA ASP A 158 25.26 -25.63 -28.13
C ASP A 158 24.82 -26.67 -27.07
N ASP A 159 24.27 -27.77 -27.56
CA ASP A 159 23.96 -29.04 -26.90
C ASP A 159 25.23 -29.74 -26.38
N GLU A 160 25.21 -30.31 -25.17
CA GLU A 160 25.93 -31.59 -24.93
C GLU A 160 25.14 -32.50 -23.96
N GLU A 161 24.55 -33.53 -24.56
CA GLU A 161 24.18 -34.80 -23.95
C GLU A 161 25.41 -35.46 -23.29
N SER A 162 25.24 -35.99 -22.08
CA SER A 162 26.17 -36.98 -21.55
C SER A 162 25.39 -38.08 -20.83
N ASP A 163 25.18 -39.16 -21.58
CA ASP A 163 24.98 -40.51 -21.09
C ASP A 163 26.17 -40.92 -20.20
N ASP A 164 25.92 -41.36 -18.97
CA ASP A 164 26.88 -42.22 -18.27
C ASP A 164 26.14 -43.23 -17.35
N ASP A 165 26.15 -44.45 -17.86
CA ASP A 165 26.22 -45.78 -17.25
C ASP A 165 25.00 -46.48 -16.60
N GLU A 166 24.65 -47.57 -17.29
CA GLU A 166 23.96 -48.77 -16.84
C GLU A 166 24.77 -49.47 -15.73
N ASP A 167 24.12 -49.85 -14.62
CA ASP A 167 24.54 -51.01 -13.81
C ASP A 167 23.39 -52.02 -13.77
N ASP A 168 23.52 -52.99 -14.65
CA ASP A 168 22.79 -54.25 -14.74
C ASP A 168 23.15 -55.11 -13.51
N LEU A 169 22.19 -55.37 -12.61
CA LEU A 169 22.20 -56.60 -11.82
C LEU A 169 20.78 -57.11 -11.55
N ASP A 170 20.37 -58.02 -12.42
CA ASP A 170 19.47 -59.15 -12.19
C ASP A 170 19.41 -59.59 -10.71
N ARG A 171 18.22 -59.45 -10.09
CA ARG A 171 17.85 -60.29 -8.95
C ARG A 171 16.36 -60.63 -8.94
N ARG A 172 16.04 -61.54 -9.86
CA ARG A 172 15.23 -62.76 -9.68
C ARG A 172 14.14 -62.78 -8.60
#